data_AF-A0A9P3LWD3-F1
#
_entry.id   AF-A0A9P3LWD3-F1
#
_cell.length_a   1.000
_cell.length_b   1.000
_cell.length_c   1.000
_cell.angle_alpha   90.00
_cell.angle_beta   90.00
_cell.angle_gamma   90.00
#
_symmetry.space_group_name_H-M   'P 1'
#
loop_
_entity.id
_entity.type
_entity.pdbx_description
1 polymer ?
#
loop_
_entity_poly.entity_id
_entity_poly.type
_entity_poly.pdbx_seq_one_letter_code
_entity_poly.pdbx_strand_id
1 'polypeptide(L)'
;MPSLAKVSTSTATLLWTNMVVPSMAIQVSAYVLGFLGGMLLYNKTKNKYYLYGGLIMASIFPYTMAMFVPINKDIFAFVEAGLEDVDGSMAEKMWIWNRNQCGRTVLNAAGFLTTLFGAVTDLGHDEHQKENHGSTKRKTT
;
A
#
# COMPACT_ATOMS: atom_id res chain seq x y z
N MET A 1 15.87 3.28 -5.96
CA MET A 1 15.87 4.39 -6.94
C MET A 1 16.98 4.24 -7.99
N PRO A 2 16.84 3.34 -8.99
CA PRO A 2 17.85 3.19 -10.04
C PRO A 2 17.94 4.41 -10.99
N SER A 3 16.83 5.15 -11.16
CA SER A 3 16.77 6.30 -12.07
C SER A 3 17.45 7.56 -11.54
N LEU A 4 17.63 7.69 -10.22
CA LEU A 4 18.28 8.86 -9.60
C LEU A 4 19.80 8.69 -9.47
N ALA A 5 20.34 7.50 -9.74
CA ALA A 5 21.78 7.23 -9.68
C ALA A 5 22.60 8.05 -10.71
N LYS A 6 21.94 8.70 -11.68
CA LYS A 6 22.57 9.61 -12.65
C LYS A 6 22.70 11.06 -12.14
N VAL A 7 22.15 11.36 -10.97
CA VAL A 7 22.12 12.71 -10.37
C VAL A 7 22.91 12.67 -9.06
N SER A 8 23.58 13.75 -8.68
CA SER A 8 24.29 13.81 -7.41
C SER A 8 23.35 13.51 -6.23
N THR A 9 23.85 12.80 -5.21
CA THR A 9 23.08 12.40 -4.03
C THR A 9 22.37 13.59 -3.37
N SER A 10 23.04 14.74 -3.31
CA SER A 10 22.48 15.98 -2.74
C SER A 10 21.25 16.46 -3.52
N THR A 11 21.31 16.50 -4.85
CA THR A 11 20.19 16.91 -5.72
C THR A 11 19.05 15.88 -5.66
N ALA A 12 19.38 14.59 -5.70
CA ALA A 12 18.39 13.51 -5.59
C ALA A 12 17.65 13.54 -4.24
N THR A 13 18.36 13.78 -3.15
CA THR A 13 17.80 13.89 -1.80
C THR A 13 16.91 15.13 -1.67
N LEU A 14 17.35 16.28 -2.20
CA LEU A 14 16.55 17.51 -2.20
C LEU A 14 15.24 17.34 -2.97
N LEU A 15 15.29 16.76 -4.18
CA LEU A 15 14.10 16.45 -4.98
C LEU A 15 13.16 15.51 -4.23
N TRP A 16 13.71 14.45 -3.63
CA TRP A 16 12.93 13.52 -2.83
C TRP A 16 12.23 14.23 -1.66
N THR A 17 12.96 15.04 -0.89
CA THR A 17 12.42 15.78 0.27
C THR A 17 11.25 16.67 -0.11
N ASN A 18 11.37 17.40 -1.22
CA ASN A 18 10.30 18.25 -1.74
C ASN A 18 9.05 17.45 -2.18
N MET A 19 9.23 16.18 -2.56
CA MET A 19 8.14 15.30 -2.99
C MET A 19 7.46 14.53 -1.84
N VAL A 20 8.07 14.44 -0.65
CA VAL A 20 7.53 13.63 0.46
C VAL A 20 6.16 14.14 0.90
N VAL A 21 6.02 15.44 1.14
CA VAL A 21 4.76 16.04 1.62
C VAL A 21 3.60 15.83 0.64
N PRO A 22 3.70 16.22 -0.65
CA PRO A 22 2.59 16.02 -1.58
C PRO A 22 2.28 14.54 -1.82
N SER A 23 3.30 13.67 -1.86
CA SER A 23 3.08 12.24 -2.04
C SER A 23 2.41 11.59 -0.82
N MET A 24 2.61 12.11 0.39
CA MET A 24 1.99 11.58 1.61
C MET A 24 0.47 11.71 1.58
N ALA A 25 -0.05 12.84 1.09
CA ALA A 25 -1.50 13.06 0.99
C ALA A 25 -2.17 12.01 0.08
N ILE A 26 -1.54 11.72 -1.07
CA ILE A 26 -2.02 10.70 -2.02
C ILE A 26 -1.95 9.30 -1.40
N GLN A 27 -0.88 8.99 -0.66
CA GLN A 27 -0.72 7.69 -0.01
C GLN A 27 -1.76 7.48 1.09
N VAL A 28 -1.97 8.47 1.96
CA VAL A 28 -2.94 8.39 3.06
C VAL A 28 -4.36 8.25 2.52
N SER A 29 -4.74 9.02 1.50
CA SER A 29 -6.07 8.90 0.90
C SER A 29 -6.31 7.52 0.30
N ALA A 30 -5.32 6.94 -0.38
CA ALA A 30 -5.40 5.58 -0.90
C ALA A 30 -5.61 4.53 0.20
N TYR A 31 -4.93 4.66 1.34
CA TYR A 31 -5.08 3.72 2.47
C TYR A 31 -6.45 3.83 3.13
N VAL A 32 -6.94 5.06 3.34
CA VAL A 32 -8.27 5.31 3.90
C VAL A 32 -9.35 4.75 2.98
N LEU A 33 -9.28 5.05 1.67
CA LEU A 33 -10.24 4.54 0.69
C LEU A 33 -10.19 3.02 0.57
N GLY A 34 -8.99 2.42 0.61
CA GLY A 34 -8.83 0.96 0.59
C GLY A 34 -9.45 0.29 1.82
N PHE A 35 -9.23 0.83 3.01
CA PHE A 35 -9.83 0.32 4.25
C PHE A 35 -11.36 0.46 4.24
N LEU A 36 -11.87 1.66 3.94
CA LEU A 36 -13.32 1.91 3.89
C LEU A 36 -13.99 1.09 2.80
N GLY A 37 -13.37 0.96 1.63
CA GLY A 37 -13.85 0.12 0.53
C GLY A 37 -13.96 -1.34 0.94
N GLY A 38 -12.93 -1.90 1.58
CA GLY A 38 -12.95 -3.26 2.12
C GLY A 38 -14.06 -3.47 3.14
N MET A 39 -14.26 -2.53 4.06
CA MET A 39 -15.34 -2.57 5.06
C MET A 39 -16.74 -2.52 4.42
N LEU A 40 -16.93 -1.65 3.43
CA LEU A 40 -18.20 -1.53 2.70
C LEU A 40 -18.53 -2.80 1.92
N LEU A 41 -17.53 -3.38 1.24
CA LEU A 41 -17.71 -4.62 0.49
C LEU A 41 -18.00 -5.81 1.42
N TYR A 42 -17.26 -5.94 2.53
CA TYR A 42 -17.56 -6.96 3.55
C TYR A 42 -18.98 -6.84 4.08
N ASN A 43 -19.45 -5.62 4.35
CA ASN A 43 -20.81 -5.42 4.86
C ASN A 43 -21.88 -5.91 3.89
N LYS A 44 -21.65 -5.78 2.57
CA LYS A 44 -22.58 -6.19 1.52
C LYS A 44 -22.51 -7.69 1.20
N THR A 45 -21.33 -8.25 1.02
CA THR A 45 -21.17 -9.63 0.53
C THR A 45 -20.92 -10.64 1.66
N LYS A 46 -20.58 -10.16 2.86
CA LYS A 46 -20.11 -10.97 4.00
C LYS A 46 -18.85 -11.78 3.70
N ASN A 47 -18.13 -11.44 2.62
CA ASN A 47 -16.89 -12.10 2.26
C ASN A 47 -15.71 -11.56 3.09
N LYS A 48 -15.14 -12.43 3.95
CA LYS A 48 -14.01 -12.12 4.83
C LYS A 48 -12.76 -11.60 4.12
N TYR A 49 -12.55 -11.92 2.84
CA TYR A 49 -11.38 -11.45 2.10
C TYR A 49 -11.37 -9.93 1.92
N TYR A 50 -12.54 -9.29 1.78
CA TYR A 50 -12.60 -7.82 1.75
C TYR A 50 -12.25 -7.18 3.09
N LEU A 51 -12.64 -7.83 4.20
CA LEU A 51 -12.24 -7.38 5.53
C LEU A 51 -10.72 -7.51 5.70
N TYR A 52 -10.13 -8.64 5.31
CA TYR A 52 -8.68 -8.84 5.37
C TYR A 52 -7.93 -7.85 4.47
N GLY A 53 -8.39 -7.64 3.23
CA GLY A 53 -7.83 -6.64 2.32
C GLY A 53 -7.86 -5.24 2.93
N GLY A 54 -9.00 -4.83 3.50
CA GLY A 54 -9.13 -3.56 4.21
C GLY A 54 -8.18 -3.43 5.40
N LEU A 55 -8.09 -4.46 6.25
CA LEU A 55 -7.19 -4.47 7.41
C LEU A 55 -5.71 -4.41 7.01
N ILE A 56 -5.32 -5.10 5.92
CA ILE A 56 -3.95 -5.01 5.38
C ILE A 56 -3.67 -3.56 4.96
N MET A 57 -4.60 -2.90 4.26
CA MET A 57 -4.44 -1.49 3.87
C MET A 57 -4.30 -0.58 5.08
N ALA A 58 -5.10 -0.79 6.14
CA ALA A 58 -4.99 -0.03 7.38
C ALA A 58 -3.65 -0.23 8.09
N SER A 59 -3.07 -1.44 8.03
CA SER A 59 -1.78 -1.78 8.65
C SER A 59 -0.58 -1.05 8.03
N ILE A 60 -0.74 -0.52 6.80
CA ILE A 60 0.32 0.25 6.14
C ILE A 60 0.60 1.55 6.91
N PHE A 61 -0.40 2.14 7.57
CA PHE A 61 -0.21 3.36 8.36
C PHE A 61 0.73 3.17 9.56
N PRO A 62 0.49 2.24 10.51
CA PRO A 62 1.43 2.01 11.61
C PRO A 62 2.79 1.51 11.12
N TYR A 63 2.85 0.72 10.04
CA TYR A 63 4.12 0.34 9.41
C TYR A 63 4.90 1.56 8.92
N THR A 64 4.22 2.50 8.24
CA THR A 64 4.84 3.73 7.73
C THR A 64 5.34 4.60 8.88
N MET A 65 4.52 4.76 9.93
CA MET A 65 4.92 5.53 11.11
C MET A 65 6.16 4.93 11.79
N ALA A 66 6.19 3.61 11.98
CA ALA A 66 7.31 2.94 12.65
C ALA A 66 8.60 2.94 11.80
N MET A 67 8.49 2.69 10.49
CA MET A 67 9.65 2.42 9.64
C MET A 67 10.17 3.66 8.88
N PHE A 68 9.34 4.68 8.65
CA PHE A 68 9.72 5.82 7.81
C PHE A 68 9.89 7.11 8.59
N VAL A 69 9.11 7.36 9.65
CA VAL A 69 9.24 8.59 10.43
C VAL A 69 10.65 8.79 11.00
N PRO A 70 11.31 7.81 11.64
CA PRO A 70 12.67 8.04 12.16
C PRO A 70 13.66 8.33 11.03
N ILE A 71 13.58 7.58 9.92
CA ILE A 71 14.49 7.76 8.78
C ILE A 71 14.28 9.12 8.11
N ASN A 72 13.03 9.52 7.87
CA ASN A 72 12.70 10.79 7.24
C ASN A 72 13.15 11.97 8.11
N LYS A 73 13.02 11.88 9.45
CA LYS A 73 13.51 12.92 10.37
C LYS A 73 15.01 13.13 10.21
N ASP A 74 15.78 12.04 10.18
CA ASP A 74 17.23 12.12 10.02
C ASP A 74 17.63 12.68 8.65
N ILE A 75 16.97 12.25 7.58
CA ILE A 75 17.23 12.73 6.21
C ILE A 75 16.89 14.23 6.09
N PHE A 76 15.76 14.66 6.65
CA PHE A 76 15.37 16.07 6.62
C PHE A 76 16.32 16.96 7.41
N ALA A 77 16.76 16.52 8.60
CA ALA A 77 17.76 17.25 9.37
C ALA A 77 19.08 17.41 8.61
N PHE A 78 19.51 16.38 7.88
CA PHE A 78 20.73 16.42 7.07
C PHE A 78 20.62 17.41 5.90
N VAL A 79 19.48 17.42 5.21
CA VAL A 79 19.21 18.35 4.10
C VAL A 79 19.10 19.79 4.60
N GLU A 80 18.42 20.02 5.73
CA GLU A 80 18.27 21.36 6.33
C GLU A 80 19.61 21.94 6.78
N ALA A 81 20.48 21.09 7.34
CA ALA A 81 21.82 21.48 7.75
C ALA A 81 22.82 21.66 6.59
N GLY A 82 22.43 21.32 5.35
CA GLY A 82 23.29 21.44 4.17
C GLY A 82 24.56 20.59 4.25
N LEU A 83 24.53 19.49 4.99
CA LEU A 83 25.69 18.65 5.24
C LEU A 83 26.07 17.84 3.99
N GLU A 84 27.36 17.63 3.81
CA GLU A 84 27.87 16.67 2.82
C GLU A 84 27.93 15.26 3.43
N ASP A 85 27.58 14.26 2.62
CA ASP A 85 27.65 12.83 3.01
C ASP A 85 29.10 12.33 2.97
N VAL A 86 29.91 12.78 3.92
CA VAL A 86 31.35 12.49 3.99
C VAL A 86 31.62 11.05 4.43
N ASP A 87 30.72 10.45 5.23
CA ASP A 87 30.89 9.13 5.84
C ASP A 87 29.98 8.04 5.23
N GLY A 88 29.13 8.39 4.28
CA GLY A 88 28.18 7.46 3.66
C GLY A 88 26.95 7.13 4.54
N SER A 89 26.77 7.84 5.65
CA SER A 89 25.64 7.66 6.56
C SER A 89 24.30 7.98 5.88
N MET A 90 24.27 8.95 4.95
CA MET A 90 23.06 9.24 4.17
C MET A 90 22.78 8.11 3.17
N ALA A 91 23.79 7.57 2.49
CA ALA A 91 23.63 6.44 1.59
C ALA A 91 23.03 5.21 2.30
N GLU A 92 23.47 4.92 3.53
CA GLU A 92 22.91 3.84 4.36
C GLU A 92 21.43 4.11 4.70
N LYS A 93 21.09 5.31 5.18
CA LYS A 93 19.70 5.68 5.49
C LYS A 93 18.80 5.57 4.27
N MET A 94 19.28 6.01 3.11
CA MET A 94 18.56 5.87 1.83
C MET A 94 18.38 4.42 1.41
N TRP A 95 19.35 3.55 1.68
CA TRP A 95 19.20 2.11 1.45
C TRP A 95 18.13 1.50 2.36
N ILE A 96 18.16 1.80 3.67
CA ILE A 96 17.14 1.32 4.62
C ILE A 96 15.76 1.83 4.20
N TRP A 97 15.65 3.10 3.81
CA TRP A 97 14.42 3.68 3.30
C TRP A 97 13.89 2.92 2.07
N ASN A 98 14.75 2.65 1.08
CA ASN A 98 14.39 1.93 -0.14
C ASN A 98 13.98 0.48 0.15
N ARG A 99 14.65 -0.19 1.10
CA ARG A 99 14.23 -1.52 1.59
C ARG A 99 12.85 -1.47 2.23
N ASN A 100 12.59 -0.48 3.08
CA ASN A 100 11.30 -0.33 3.74
C ASN A 100 10.18 -0.02 2.72
N GLN A 101 10.49 0.64 1.60
CA GLN A 101 9.54 0.85 0.50
C GLN A 101 9.15 -0.45 -0.17
N CYS A 102 10.11 -1.36 -0.40
CA CYS A 102 9.80 -2.70 -0.90
C CYS A 102 8.80 -3.42 0.02
N GLY A 103 8.98 -3.33 1.34
CA GLY A 103 8.01 -3.85 2.30
C GLY A 103 6.61 -3.25 2.14
N ARG A 104 6.49 -1.94 1.93
CA ARG A 104 5.19 -1.29 1.63
C ARG A 104 4.60 -1.78 0.32
N THR A 105 5.40 -1.95 -0.72
CA THR A 105 4.93 -2.47 -2.01
C THR A 105 4.34 -3.87 -1.83
N VAL A 106 5.01 -4.74 -1.07
CA VAL A 106 4.50 -6.09 -0.76
C VAL A 106 3.18 -6.02 0.01
N LEU A 107 3.05 -5.15 1.03
CA LEU A 107 1.80 -4.97 1.76
C LEU A 107 0.65 -4.47 0.87
N ASN A 108 0.92 -3.48 -0.01
CA ASN A 108 -0.07 -2.99 -0.96
C ASN A 108 -0.50 -4.09 -1.93
N ALA A 109 0.45 -4.86 -2.47
CA ALA A 109 0.17 -5.99 -3.36
C ALA A 109 -0.66 -7.06 -2.63
N ALA A 110 -0.32 -7.39 -1.39
CA ALA A 110 -1.07 -8.34 -0.58
C ALA A 110 -2.52 -7.86 -0.35
N GLY A 111 -2.72 -6.58 0.01
CA GLY A 111 -4.06 -6.00 0.18
C GLY A 111 -4.88 -6.04 -1.11
N PHE A 112 -4.26 -5.68 -2.24
CA PHE A 112 -4.89 -5.75 -3.56
C PHE A 112 -5.27 -7.18 -3.95
N LEU A 113 -4.33 -8.12 -3.89
CA LEU A 113 -4.56 -9.52 -4.26
C LEU A 113 -5.59 -10.20 -3.36
N THR A 114 -5.59 -9.89 -2.05
CA THR A 114 -6.59 -10.42 -1.12
C THR A 114 -8.00 -9.92 -1.48
N THR A 115 -8.12 -8.63 -1.79
CA THR A 115 -9.40 -8.03 -2.21
C THR A 115 -9.86 -8.61 -3.56
N LEU A 116 -8.94 -8.76 -4.51
CA LEU A 116 -9.22 -9.34 -5.83
C LEU A 116 -9.67 -10.81 -5.71
N PHE A 117 -9.03 -11.58 -4.84
CA PHE A 117 -9.44 -12.95 -4.55
C PHE A 117 -10.86 -12.99 -3.98
N GLY A 118 -11.20 -12.08 -3.07
CA GLY A 118 -12.57 -11.88 -2.59
C GLY A 118 -13.57 -11.69 -3.73
N ALA A 119 -13.25 -10.80 -4.68
CA ALA A 119 -14.10 -10.55 -5.85
C ALA A 119 -14.32 -11.79 -6.72
N VAL A 120 -13.26 -12.56 -6.98
CA VAL A 120 -13.38 -13.82 -7.75
C VAL A 120 -14.26 -14.84 -7.02
N THR A 121 -14.12 -14.96 -5.68
CA THR A 121 -14.91 -15.91 -4.89
C THR A 121 -16.38 -15.53 -4.77
N ASP A 122 -16.71 -14.25 -4.81
CA ASP A 122 -18.11 -13.78 -4.81
C ASP A 122 -18.79 -14.05 -6.16
N LEU A 123 -18.09 -13.80 -7.28
CA LEU A 123 -18.62 -14.09 -8.62
C LEU A 123 -18.98 -15.58 -8.80
N GLY A 124 -18.17 -16.49 -8.26
CA GLY A 124 -18.45 -17.92 -8.32
C GLY A 124 -19.67 -18.37 -7.49
N HIS A 125 -20.00 -17.66 -6.40
CA HIS A 125 -21.20 -17.97 -5.60
C HIS A 125 -22.50 -17.62 -6.33
N ASP A 126 -22.50 -16.52 -7.09
CA ASP A 126 -23.68 -16.04 -7.82
C ASP A 126 -24.07 -16.97 -9.00
N GLU A 127 -23.09 -17.62 -9.65
CA GLU A 127 -23.34 -18.57 -10.73
C GLU A 127 -24.01 -19.85 -10.22
N HIS A 128 -23.51 -20.43 -9.12
CA HIS A 128 -24.07 -21.65 -8.53
C HIS A 128 -25.49 -21.45 -7.96
N GLN A 129 -25.82 -20.27 -7.43
CA GLN A 129 -27.19 -19.99 -7.00
C GLN A 129 -28.19 -19.92 -8.17
N LYS A 130 -27.78 -19.35 -9.31
CA LYS A 130 -28.62 -19.24 -10.50
C LYS A 130 -28.88 -20.61 -11.14
N GLU A 131 -27.88 -21.49 -11.22
CA GLU A 131 -28.06 -22.85 -11.75
C GLU A 131 -29.04 -23.68 -10.93
N ASN A 132 -28.94 -23.62 -9.59
CA ASN A 132 -29.83 -24.37 -8.70
C ASN A 132 -31.29 -23.87 -8.76
N HIS A 133 -31.50 -22.56 -8.92
CA HIS A 133 -32.86 -22.00 -9.07
C HIS A 133 -33.44 -22.22 -10.47
N GLY A 134 -32.61 -22.31 -11.52
CA GLY A 134 -33.03 -22.64 -12.88
C GLY A 134 -33.44 -24.11 -13.04
N SER A 135 -32.71 -25.03 -12.40
CA SER A 135 -32.99 -26.48 -12.44
C SER A 135 -34.29 -26.84 -11.70
N THR A 136 -34.59 -26.16 -10.60
CA THR A 136 -35.80 -26.42 -9.80
C THR A 136 -37.09 -26.06 -10.56
N LYS A 137 -37.07 -25.02 -11.42
CA LYS A 137 -38.25 -24.65 -12.23
C LYS A 137 -38.54 -25.59 -13.41
N ARG A 138 -37.57 -26.42 -13.84
CA ARG A 138 -37.74 -27.33 -14.99
C ARG A 138 -38.31 -28.71 -14.66
N LYS A 139 -38.42 -29.07 -13.38
CA LYS A 139 -38.88 -30.40 -12.94
C LYS A 139 -40.35 -30.47 -12.50
N THR A 140 -41.11 -29.39 -12.66
CA THR A 140 -42.52 -29.29 -12.20
C THR A 140 -43.54 -29.15 -13.34
N THR A 141 -43.21 -29.58 -14.56
CA THR A 141 -44.15 -29.65 -15.69
C THR A 141 -44.09 -30.99 -16.36
#